data_AF-A0A3C0I605-F1
#
_entry.id   AF-A0A3C0I605-F1
#
_cell.length_a   1.000
_cell.length_b   1.000
_cell.length_c   1.000
_cell.angle_alpha   90.00
_cell.angle_beta   90.00
_cell.angle_gamma   90.00
#
_symmetry.space_group_name_H-M   'P 1'
#
loop_
_entity.id
_entity.type
_entity.pdbx_description
1 polymer ?
#
loop_
_entity_poly.entity_id
_entity_poly.type
_entity_poly.pdbx_seq_one_letter_code
_entity_poly.pdbx_strand_id
1 'polypeptide(L)'
;MNDKAKELINNLEQIYSEKHEYQIINPKDFSHLDLNYYEKSAALLEKNGFVRLGDIEDITVNRASPYLCMVFIRVLASSDGTISAGIFDAKPKGLIAVFSWLLGSRREKITEFETEFSNGCFILTTHAVASQQIALPLEIIPQYLPKKTAPIELLKYHQTRVAAYLKQYPDVQPIVIRSLEEGLESQHRSDALKSGHRQSQGGGVTLKEIKDIAKDGNISQDTATKLFTEMHKIQEPDKPHDILWEMQPSLPEEWDDHEEWEKHYISLSSSAFLDKHEDDLLAPFSEVWEIYEQMLTFMESNEKSLWFPGCGFSYLPKLFAECGFRVHATDISKTAIQFQQNLNVAHLKKQIETLHKENTSAEEAPLKRGLFEYAVHDFRTPYQESYFDVIFNVYAIEGFSRSSMEKVAKVHCAALRPGRYAYFFTMNLLKEKRDKLEACLAQSGFFMPGFEVKKSFHDSLQETGITNIIFMGGHPIIERVGEYQHNEKKWYEDMERLDNIFQEYRAKSQTSYEEIPFGRKVAVVVDPTE
;
A
#
# COMPACT_ATOMS: atom_id res chain seq x y z
N MET A 1 20.98 -4.11 21.33
CA MET A 1 20.17 -3.80 20.13
C MET A 1 18.97 -2.93 20.49
N ASN A 2 18.31 -3.19 21.63
CA ASN A 2 17.13 -2.44 22.10
C ASN A 2 17.33 -0.91 22.16
N ASP A 3 18.44 -0.38 22.73
CA ASP A 3 18.62 1.08 22.87
C ASP A 3 18.72 1.83 21.53
N LYS A 4 19.35 1.24 20.51
CA LYS A 4 19.45 1.86 19.18
C LYS A 4 18.13 1.82 18.41
N ALA A 5 17.33 0.78 18.63
CA ALA A 5 15.99 0.69 18.06
C ALA A 5 15.08 1.74 18.71
N LYS A 6 15.10 1.86 20.05
CA LYS A 6 14.40 2.93 20.79
C LYS A 6 14.79 4.32 20.32
N GLU A 7 16.09 4.55 20.15
CA GLU A 7 16.61 5.81 19.64
C GLU A 7 16.09 6.11 18.23
N LEU A 8 16.13 5.13 17.32
CA LEU A 8 15.61 5.29 15.96
C LEU A 8 14.10 5.61 15.94
N ILE A 9 13.29 4.91 16.76
CA ILE A 9 11.84 5.17 16.87
C ILE A 9 11.61 6.59 17.36
N ASN A 10 12.23 6.96 18.48
CA ASN A 10 12.07 8.29 19.05
C ASN A 10 12.48 9.37 18.04
N ASN A 11 13.52 9.12 17.25
CA ASN A 11 13.95 10.02 16.19
C ASN A 11 12.90 10.13 15.08
N LEU A 12 12.31 9.02 14.63
CA LEU A 12 11.26 9.01 13.61
C LEU A 12 9.97 9.68 14.12
N GLU A 13 9.54 9.37 15.35
CA GLU A 13 8.37 10.00 15.98
C GLU A 13 8.56 11.52 16.13
N GLN A 14 9.77 11.97 16.46
CA GLN A 14 10.07 13.40 16.52
C GLN A 14 10.12 14.05 15.13
N ILE A 15 10.70 13.37 14.12
CA ILE A 15 10.71 13.85 12.73
C ILE A 15 9.30 13.93 12.15
N TYR A 16 8.39 13.04 12.53
CA TYR A 16 7.00 13.06 12.05
C TYR A 16 6.04 13.63 13.09
N SER A 17 6.54 14.51 13.96
CA SER A 17 5.69 15.27 14.88
C SER A 17 4.85 16.30 14.12
N GLU A 18 3.70 16.67 14.68
CA GLU A 18 2.70 17.50 14.00
C GLU A 18 3.23 18.87 13.53
N LYS A 19 4.24 19.42 14.22
CA LYS A 19 4.76 20.75 13.92
C LYS A 19 6.28 20.81 13.99
N HIS A 20 6.90 21.05 12.85
CA HIS A 20 8.32 21.34 12.77
C HIS A 20 8.61 22.74 13.31
N GLU A 21 9.75 22.88 13.98
CA GLU A 21 10.27 24.16 14.43
C GLU A 21 11.36 24.62 13.46
N TYR A 22 11.09 25.72 12.76
CA TYR A 22 12.05 26.35 11.86
C TYR A 22 12.67 27.60 12.46
N GLN A 23 13.96 27.79 12.20
CA GLN A 23 14.68 29.00 12.58
C GLN A 23 15.24 29.70 11.34
N ILE A 24 15.05 31.02 11.24
CA ILE A 24 15.73 31.84 10.23
C ILE A 24 17.20 31.96 10.62
N ILE A 25 18.11 31.67 9.70
CA ILE A 25 19.55 31.58 9.97
C ILE A 25 20.38 32.38 8.98
N ASN A 26 21.65 32.62 9.35
CA ASN A 26 22.64 33.18 8.43
C ASN A 26 23.44 32.04 7.78
N PRO A 27 23.48 31.92 6.44
CA PRO A 27 24.22 30.85 5.75
C PRO A 27 25.69 30.74 6.15
N LYS A 28 26.30 31.84 6.60
CA LYS A 28 27.71 31.85 7.06
C LYS A 28 27.95 30.97 8.28
N ASP A 29 26.93 30.75 9.10
CA ASP A 29 26.99 29.88 10.27
C ASP A 29 27.06 28.39 9.86
N PHE A 30 26.77 28.10 8.58
CA PHE A 30 26.79 26.77 7.97
C PHE A 30 27.97 26.57 7.02
N SER A 31 29.12 27.18 7.32
CA SER A 31 30.36 27.10 6.52
C SER A 31 30.91 25.69 6.30
N HIS A 32 30.44 24.69 7.06
CA HIS A 32 30.77 23.27 6.89
C HIS A 32 29.98 22.60 5.74
N LEU A 33 28.97 23.28 5.19
CA LEU A 33 28.21 22.88 4.02
C LEU A 33 28.83 23.46 2.73
N ASP A 34 28.39 22.92 1.58
CA ASP A 34 28.86 23.41 0.27
C ASP A 34 28.01 24.61 -0.14
N LEU A 35 28.24 25.76 0.49
CA LEU A 35 27.46 26.98 0.21
C LEU A 35 27.54 27.41 -1.27
N ASN A 36 28.59 27.03 -1.99
CA ASN A 36 28.68 27.28 -3.43
C ASN A 36 27.64 26.51 -4.23
N TYR A 37 27.25 25.30 -3.80
CA TYR A 37 26.13 24.58 -4.41
C TYR A 37 24.82 25.35 -4.23
N TYR A 38 24.53 25.82 -3.01
CA TYR A 38 23.31 26.59 -2.72
C TYR A 38 23.25 27.88 -3.54
N GLU A 39 24.35 28.64 -3.63
CA GLU A 39 24.39 29.86 -4.44
C GLU A 39 24.21 29.57 -5.94
N LYS A 40 24.86 28.51 -6.46
CA LYS A 40 24.72 28.14 -7.89
C LYS A 40 23.30 27.68 -8.23
N SER A 41 22.70 26.84 -7.39
CA SER A 41 21.34 26.37 -7.58
C SER A 41 20.32 27.51 -7.44
N ALA A 42 20.46 28.36 -6.42
CA ALA A 42 19.59 29.53 -6.24
C ALA A 42 19.70 30.50 -7.43
N ALA A 43 20.92 30.87 -7.85
CA ALA A 43 21.13 31.76 -8.99
C ALA A 43 20.54 31.18 -10.29
N LEU A 44 20.60 29.86 -10.46
CA LEU A 44 20.00 29.17 -11.59
C LEU A 44 18.47 29.28 -11.57
N LEU A 45 17.83 29.11 -10.41
CA LEU A 45 16.37 29.27 -10.25
C LEU A 45 15.94 30.75 -10.36
N GLU A 46 16.70 31.68 -9.79
CA GLU A 46 16.45 33.13 -9.87
C GLU A 46 16.45 33.59 -11.34
N LYS A 47 17.38 33.08 -12.16
CA LYS A 47 17.39 33.30 -13.62
C LYS A 47 16.14 32.76 -14.33
N ASN A 48 15.47 31.77 -13.75
CA ASN A 48 14.23 31.17 -14.25
C ASN A 48 12.99 31.71 -13.51
N GLY A 49 13.10 32.91 -12.95
CA GLY A 49 11.96 33.65 -12.40
C GLY A 49 11.60 33.26 -10.96
N PHE A 50 12.51 32.63 -10.21
CA PHE A 50 12.32 32.48 -8.77
C PHE A 50 12.83 33.70 -7.99
N VAL A 51 12.29 33.90 -6.80
CA VAL A 51 12.70 34.91 -5.83
C VAL A 51 13.11 34.17 -4.56
N ARG A 52 14.27 34.52 -4.00
CA ARG A 52 14.74 33.98 -2.73
C ARG A 52 13.90 34.54 -1.58
N LEU A 53 13.28 33.66 -0.80
CA LEU A 53 12.46 34.03 0.35
C LEU A 53 13.30 34.09 1.63
N GLY A 54 14.23 33.15 1.79
CA GLY A 54 15.13 33.14 2.93
C GLY A 54 15.90 31.84 3.09
N ASP A 55 16.53 31.72 4.24
CA ASP A 55 17.45 30.66 4.63
C ASP A 55 17.02 30.20 6.03
N ILE A 56 16.69 28.91 6.18
CA ILE A 56 16.13 28.34 7.41
C ILE A 56 16.89 27.10 7.86
N GLU A 57 16.74 26.78 9.14
CA GLU A 57 17.16 25.53 9.77
C GLU A 57 15.94 24.80 10.30
N ASP A 58 15.83 23.49 10.03
CA ASP A 58 14.82 22.62 10.65
C ASP A 58 15.35 22.10 12.00
N ILE A 59 14.93 22.75 13.09
CA ILE A 59 15.39 22.46 14.45
C ILE A 59 14.79 21.16 14.95
N THR A 60 13.60 20.78 14.47
CA THR A 60 12.96 19.51 14.83
C THR A 60 13.79 18.35 14.30
N VAL A 61 14.13 18.35 13.01
CA VAL A 61 14.96 17.30 12.40
C VAL A 61 16.35 17.26 13.04
N ASN A 62 16.94 18.41 13.36
CA ASN A 62 18.27 18.46 13.99
C ASN A 62 18.28 17.89 15.41
N ARG A 63 17.23 18.14 16.20
CA ARG A 63 17.06 17.53 17.53
C ARG A 63 16.83 16.04 17.43
N ALA A 64 15.95 15.64 16.52
CA ALA A 64 15.57 14.25 16.31
C ALA A 64 16.68 13.42 15.68
N SER A 65 17.62 14.03 14.97
CA SER A 65 18.72 13.32 14.33
C SER A 65 20.04 14.02 14.60
N PRO A 66 20.61 13.88 15.81
CA PRO A 66 21.91 14.49 16.15
C PRO A 66 23.05 13.94 15.27
N TYR A 67 22.82 12.81 14.60
CA TYR A 67 23.74 12.20 13.64
C TYR A 67 23.56 12.69 12.20
N LEU A 68 22.59 13.53 11.89
CA LEU A 68 22.54 14.26 10.62
C LEU A 68 23.28 15.59 10.77
N CYS A 69 23.79 16.14 9.67
CA CYS A 69 24.22 17.54 9.70
C CYS A 69 23.03 18.45 9.95
N MET A 70 23.31 19.65 10.46
CA MET A 70 22.25 20.64 10.66
C MET A 70 21.57 20.87 9.30
N VAL A 71 20.26 20.64 9.23
CA VAL A 71 19.46 20.70 8.02
C VAL A 71 19.23 22.16 7.67
N PHE A 72 20.13 22.69 6.85
CA PHE A 72 20.04 24.01 6.25
C PHE A 72 19.22 23.92 4.96
N ILE A 73 18.17 24.73 4.85
CA ILE A 73 17.29 24.80 3.69
C ILE A 73 17.27 26.23 3.18
N ARG A 74 17.57 26.41 1.89
CA ARG A 74 17.32 27.67 1.19
C ARG A 74 15.98 27.61 0.48
N VAL A 75 15.12 28.58 0.79
CA VAL A 75 13.74 28.64 0.31
C VAL A 75 13.61 29.71 -0.77
N LEU A 76 13.02 29.33 -1.90
CA LEU A 76 12.66 30.23 -2.99
C LEU A 76 11.19 30.00 -3.39
N ALA A 77 10.59 30.97 -4.08
CA ALA A 77 9.30 30.81 -4.74
C ALA A 77 9.34 31.35 -6.17
N SER A 78 8.54 30.80 -7.07
CA SER A 78 8.36 31.33 -8.43
C SER A 78 7.84 32.76 -8.41
N SER A 79 7.99 33.51 -9.50
CA SER A 79 7.58 34.92 -9.60
C SER A 79 6.07 35.13 -9.41
N ASP A 80 5.26 34.13 -9.77
CA ASP A 80 3.82 34.11 -9.49
C ASP A 80 3.48 33.59 -8.08
N GLY A 81 4.47 33.08 -7.34
CA GLY A 81 4.37 32.54 -6.00
C GLY A 81 3.77 31.13 -5.92
N THR A 82 3.46 30.49 -7.04
CA THR A 82 2.71 29.21 -7.04
C THR A 82 3.58 27.98 -6.81
N ILE A 83 4.89 28.06 -7.09
CA ILE A 83 5.85 26.96 -6.90
C ILE A 83 6.88 27.38 -5.87
N SER A 84 6.98 26.66 -4.75
CA SER A 84 8.10 26.79 -3.82
C SER A 84 9.25 25.87 -4.25
N ALA A 85 10.48 26.26 -3.91
CA ALA A 85 11.66 25.43 -4.08
C ALA A 85 12.47 25.35 -2.79
N GLY A 86 12.82 24.12 -2.40
CA GLY A 86 13.76 23.83 -1.32
C GLY A 86 15.09 23.39 -1.89
N ILE A 87 16.19 23.99 -1.44
CA ILE A 87 17.56 23.53 -1.73
C ILE A 87 18.20 23.15 -0.41
N PHE A 88 18.66 21.91 -0.29
CA PHE A 88 19.33 21.43 0.93
C PHE A 88 20.36 20.34 0.62
N ASP A 89 21.08 19.93 1.66
CA ASP A 89 22.18 18.98 1.57
C ASP A 89 22.10 17.99 2.73
N ALA A 90 21.58 16.79 2.44
CA ALA A 90 21.49 15.73 3.41
C ALA A 90 22.86 15.07 3.57
N LYS A 91 23.58 15.43 4.65
CA LYS A 91 24.87 14.85 5.00
C LYS A 91 24.81 14.10 6.33
N PRO A 92 24.90 12.76 6.35
CA PRO A 92 25.08 12.04 7.61
C PRO A 92 26.41 12.43 8.29
N LYS A 93 26.44 12.40 9.63
CA LYS A 93 27.62 12.64 10.50
C LYS A 93 28.05 11.36 11.23
N GLY A 94 29.23 11.43 11.84
CA GLY A 94 29.74 10.42 12.78
C GLY A 94 30.00 9.05 12.15
N LEU A 95 29.82 8.00 12.94
CA LEU A 95 30.00 6.62 12.49
C LEU A 95 29.00 6.25 11.38
N ILE A 96 27.79 6.82 11.39
CA ILE A 96 26.79 6.63 10.32
C ILE A 96 27.32 7.15 9.00
N ALA A 97 27.99 8.31 8.95
CA ALA A 97 28.62 8.80 7.73
C ALA A 97 29.69 7.82 7.17
N VAL A 98 30.45 7.16 8.05
CA VAL A 98 31.46 6.16 7.67
C VAL A 98 30.80 4.89 7.13
N PHE A 99 29.73 4.42 7.78
CA PHE A 99 28.95 3.28 7.28
C PHE A 99 28.23 3.61 5.98
N SER A 100 27.51 4.73 5.88
CA SER A 100 26.88 5.23 4.65
C SER A 100 27.91 5.34 3.52
N TRP A 101 29.13 5.83 3.80
CA TRP A 101 30.20 5.89 2.81
C TRP A 101 30.69 4.51 2.35
N LEU A 102 30.88 3.55 3.27
CA LEU A 102 31.23 2.16 2.95
C LEU A 102 30.13 1.45 2.14
N LEU A 103 28.88 1.83 2.37
CA LEU A 103 27.68 1.30 1.71
C LEU A 103 27.37 2.04 0.40
N GLY A 104 28.22 2.96 -0.05
CA GLY A 104 28.04 3.69 -1.31
C GLY A 104 27.05 4.85 -1.25
N SER A 105 26.41 5.09 -0.11
CA SER A 105 25.51 6.21 0.11
C SER A 105 26.31 7.50 0.31
N ARG A 106 26.29 8.35 -0.72
CA ARG A 106 27.03 9.62 -0.77
C ARG A 106 26.10 10.78 -0.51
N ARG A 107 26.58 11.76 0.27
CA ARG A 107 26.04 13.13 0.46
C ARG A 107 25.11 13.54 -0.69
N GLU A 108 23.86 13.83 -0.34
CA GLU A 108 22.82 14.15 -1.33
C GLU A 108 22.56 15.64 -1.33
N LYS A 109 22.88 16.26 -2.47
CA LYS A 109 22.50 17.64 -2.77
C LYS A 109 21.13 17.60 -3.40
N ILE A 110 20.15 18.16 -2.71
CA ILE A 110 18.74 18.05 -3.06
C ILE A 110 18.24 19.41 -3.54
N THR A 111 17.46 19.39 -4.60
CA THR A 111 16.52 20.43 -4.99
C THR A 111 15.17 19.78 -5.14
N GLU A 112 14.15 20.39 -4.57
CA GLU A 112 12.77 19.96 -4.72
C GLU A 112 11.87 21.13 -5.04
N PHE A 113 10.73 20.81 -5.65
CA PHE A 113 9.69 21.77 -5.95
C PHE A 113 8.37 21.27 -5.40
N GLU A 114 7.63 22.17 -4.77
CA GLU A 114 6.31 21.92 -4.22
C GLU A 114 5.31 22.95 -4.73
N THR A 115 4.09 22.51 -5.02
CA THR A 115 2.93 23.38 -5.23
C THR A 115 1.83 22.89 -4.32
N GLU A 116 1.38 23.77 -3.43
CA GLU A 116 0.20 23.56 -2.59
C GLU A 116 -1.06 24.04 -3.32
N PHE A 117 -2.18 23.35 -3.14
CA PHE A 117 -3.45 23.66 -3.77
C PHE A 117 -4.56 23.94 -2.74
N SER A 118 -5.60 24.67 -3.17
CA SER A 118 -6.73 25.09 -2.33
C SER A 118 -7.58 23.97 -1.76
N ASN A 119 -7.41 22.74 -2.25
CA ASN A 119 -8.03 21.53 -1.71
C ASN A 119 -7.14 20.79 -0.68
N GLY A 120 -6.01 21.39 -0.29
CA GLY A 120 -5.08 20.81 0.67
C GLY A 120 -4.09 19.80 0.06
N CYS A 121 -4.16 19.51 -1.24
CA CYS A 121 -3.20 18.64 -1.90
C CYS A 121 -1.88 19.34 -2.23
N PHE A 122 -0.82 18.55 -2.39
CA PHE A 122 0.52 18.99 -2.77
C PHE A 122 1.02 18.17 -3.97
N ILE A 123 1.62 18.86 -4.94
CA ILE A 123 2.45 18.22 -5.96
C ILE A 123 3.91 18.39 -5.53
N LEU A 124 4.60 17.29 -5.23
CA LEU A 124 6.03 17.29 -4.86
C LEU A 124 6.84 16.67 -6.00
N THR A 125 7.86 17.37 -6.51
CA THR A 125 8.81 16.81 -7.48
C THR A 125 10.23 16.98 -6.96
N THR A 126 10.93 15.87 -6.74
CA THR A 126 12.25 15.84 -6.11
C THR A 126 13.16 14.81 -6.76
N HIS A 127 14.47 14.91 -6.53
CA HIS A 127 15.43 13.85 -6.84
C HIS A 127 16.03 13.18 -5.60
N ALA A 128 15.41 13.41 -4.43
CA ALA A 128 15.70 12.71 -3.18
C ALA A 128 15.13 11.28 -3.21
N VAL A 129 15.70 10.42 -4.06
CA VAL A 129 15.21 9.05 -4.31
C VAL A 129 15.14 8.21 -3.03
N ALA A 130 16.04 8.45 -2.07
CA ALA A 130 16.02 7.76 -0.77
C ALA A 130 14.69 7.97 -0.01
N SER A 131 14.03 9.12 -0.19
CA SER A 131 12.75 9.41 0.45
C SER A 131 11.57 8.64 -0.15
N GLN A 132 11.73 7.96 -1.29
CA GLN A 132 10.69 7.14 -1.91
C GLN A 132 10.33 5.90 -1.06
N GLN A 133 11.24 5.47 -0.20
CA GLN A 133 11.06 4.29 0.66
C GLN A 133 10.07 4.53 1.79
N ILE A 134 9.60 5.76 1.95
CA ILE A 134 8.74 6.22 3.01
C ILE A 134 7.46 6.72 2.33
N ALA A 135 6.35 6.02 2.54
CA ALA A 135 5.06 6.34 1.93
C ALA A 135 4.60 7.73 2.34
N LEU A 136 4.00 8.49 1.44
CA LEU A 136 3.41 9.79 1.76
C LEU A 136 1.89 9.69 1.81
N PRO A 137 1.20 10.58 2.55
CA PRO A 137 -0.26 10.72 2.45
C PRO A 137 -0.69 10.91 1.00
N LEU A 138 -1.90 10.45 0.64
CA LEU A 138 -2.45 10.56 -0.72
C LEU A 138 -2.58 12.02 -1.19
N GLU A 139 -2.71 12.94 -0.24
CA GLU A 139 -2.76 14.38 -0.46
C GLU A 139 -1.42 14.93 -0.97
N ILE A 140 -0.29 14.27 -0.69
CA ILE A 140 1.01 14.63 -1.24
C ILE A 140 1.31 13.66 -2.37
N ILE A 141 1.38 14.19 -3.60
CA ILE A 141 1.59 13.41 -4.81
C ILE A 141 3.07 13.55 -5.23
N PRO A 142 3.97 12.67 -4.77
CA PRO A 142 5.38 12.77 -5.10
C PRO A 142 5.70 12.29 -6.51
N GLN A 143 6.76 12.83 -7.09
CA GLN A 143 7.49 12.23 -8.19
C GLN A 143 8.98 12.31 -7.89
N TYR A 144 9.62 11.15 -7.83
CA TYR A 144 11.06 11.02 -7.68
C TYR A 144 11.69 10.91 -9.07
N LEU A 145 12.67 11.77 -9.37
CA LEU A 145 13.50 11.70 -10.57
C LEU A 145 14.92 11.23 -10.22
N PRO A 146 15.71 10.72 -11.19
CA PRO A 146 17.08 10.29 -10.92
C PRO A 146 17.92 11.39 -10.25
N LYS A 147 18.79 10.99 -9.30
CA LYS A 147 19.70 11.90 -8.55
C LYS A 147 20.53 12.86 -9.44
N LYS A 148 20.78 12.49 -10.70
CA LYS A 148 21.56 13.30 -11.65
C LYS A 148 20.73 14.33 -12.42
N THR A 149 19.40 14.33 -12.27
CA THR A 149 18.52 15.29 -12.96
C THR A 149 18.86 16.72 -12.54
N ALA A 150 19.05 17.58 -13.53
CA ALA A 150 19.39 18.98 -13.27
C ALA A 150 18.19 19.74 -12.67
N PRO A 151 18.39 20.72 -11.78
CA PRO A 151 17.29 21.49 -11.17
C PRO A 151 16.30 22.08 -12.17
N ILE A 152 16.76 22.53 -13.34
CA ILE A 152 15.89 23.10 -14.38
C ILE A 152 15.06 22.04 -15.11
N GLU A 153 15.59 20.82 -15.26
CA GLU A 153 14.79 19.72 -15.80
C GLU A 153 13.72 19.30 -14.79
N LEU A 154 14.09 19.23 -13.50
CA LEU A 154 13.16 18.96 -12.40
C LEU A 154 12.03 19.99 -12.34
N LEU A 155 12.34 21.29 -12.51
CA LEU A 155 11.35 22.37 -12.59
C LEU A 155 10.37 22.18 -13.77
N LYS A 156 10.88 21.85 -14.96
CA LYS A 156 10.03 21.61 -16.15
C LYS A 156 9.08 20.44 -15.93
N TYR A 157 9.57 19.36 -15.32
CA TYR A 157 8.73 18.23 -14.93
C TYR A 157 7.65 18.66 -13.93
N HIS A 158 8.04 19.42 -12.90
CA HIS A 158 7.10 19.92 -11.90
C HIS A 158 6.00 20.79 -12.54
N GLN A 159 6.36 21.76 -13.38
CA GLN A 159 5.41 22.62 -14.11
C GLN A 159 4.44 21.82 -14.97
N THR A 160 4.93 20.78 -15.65
CA THR A 160 4.09 19.89 -16.46
C THR A 160 3.07 19.15 -15.59
N ARG A 161 3.48 18.66 -14.42
CA ARG A 161 2.60 17.98 -13.46
C ARG A 161 1.56 18.92 -12.86
N VAL A 162 1.95 20.12 -12.47
CA VAL A 162 1.02 21.15 -11.97
C VAL A 162 -0.03 21.50 -13.03
N ALA A 163 0.38 21.70 -14.28
CA ALA A 163 -0.56 21.98 -15.37
C ALA A 163 -1.52 20.81 -15.63
N ALA A 164 -1.05 19.57 -15.55
CA ALA A 164 -1.88 18.38 -15.67
C ALA A 164 -2.90 18.28 -14.52
N TYR A 165 -2.46 18.55 -13.28
CA TYR A 165 -3.31 18.54 -12.10
C TYR A 165 -4.43 19.59 -12.19
N LEU A 166 -4.10 20.83 -12.55
CA LEU A 166 -5.09 21.91 -12.74
C LEU A 166 -6.07 21.64 -13.89
N LYS A 167 -5.63 20.92 -14.94
CA LYS A 167 -6.52 20.50 -16.01
C LYS A 167 -7.52 19.44 -15.54
N GLN A 168 -7.11 18.55 -14.64
CA GLN A 168 -7.96 17.51 -14.06
C GLN A 168 -8.93 18.09 -13.01
N TYR A 169 -8.51 19.10 -12.27
CA TYR A 169 -9.28 19.73 -11.19
C TYR A 169 -9.44 21.25 -11.44
N PRO A 170 -10.35 21.66 -12.34
CA PRO A 170 -10.44 23.06 -12.80
C PRO A 170 -10.86 24.06 -11.71
N ASP A 171 -11.55 23.61 -10.65
CA ASP A 171 -11.97 24.45 -9.53
C ASP A 171 -10.88 24.63 -8.46
N VAL A 172 -9.76 23.91 -8.59
CA VAL A 172 -8.65 23.97 -7.64
C VAL A 172 -7.65 25.05 -8.09
N GLN A 173 -7.13 25.83 -7.14
CA GLN A 173 -6.16 26.89 -7.40
C GLN A 173 -4.88 26.66 -6.61
N PRO A 174 -3.69 26.97 -7.16
CA PRO A 174 -2.46 26.98 -6.39
C PRO A 174 -2.50 28.03 -5.27
N ILE A 175 -1.98 27.70 -4.09
CA ILE A 175 -1.75 28.66 -3.01
C ILE A 175 -0.51 29.49 -3.34
N VAL A 176 -0.64 30.81 -3.22
CA VAL A 176 0.41 31.76 -3.58
C VAL A 176 1.29 32.06 -2.37
N ILE A 177 2.61 31.88 -2.53
CA ILE A 177 3.65 32.14 -1.53
C ILE A 177 4.49 33.35 -1.98
N ARG A 178 4.49 34.41 -1.17
CA ARG A 178 5.16 35.70 -1.41
C ARG A 178 6.21 36.03 -0.35
N SER A 179 6.15 35.41 0.82
CA SER A 179 7.11 35.61 1.90
C SER A 179 7.63 34.29 2.46
N LEU A 180 8.71 34.37 3.25
CA LEU A 180 9.23 33.20 3.95
C LEU A 180 8.21 32.64 4.94
N GLU A 181 7.47 33.52 5.63
CA GLU A 181 6.43 33.15 6.58
C GLU A 181 5.32 32.32 5.91
N GLU A 182 4.82 32.75 4.75
CA GLU A 182 3.84 31.99 3.97
C GLU A 182 4.42 30.64 3.49
N GLY A 183 5.70 30.60 3.14
CA GLY A 183 6.40 29.37 2.80
C GLY A 183 6.49 28.40 3.97
N LEU A 184 6.78 28.89 5.18
CA LEU A 184 6.80 28.09 6.40
C LEU A 184 5.41 27.60 6.80
N GLU A 185 4.36 28.40 6.61
CA GLU A 185 2.99 27.96 6.81
C GLU A 185 2.58 26.83 5.84
N SER A 186 3.02 26.90 4.57
CA SER A 186 2.84 25.83 3.60
C SER A 186 3.55 24.54 4.03
N GLN A 187 4.80 24.65 4.52
CA GLN A 187 5.54 23.51 5.06
C GLN A 187 4.84 22.87 6.28
N HIS A 188 4.38 23.67 7.24
CA HIS A 188 3.64 23.14 8.39
C HIS A 188 2.37 22.37 7.97
N ARG A 189 1.66 22.80 6.91
CA ARG A 189 0.49 22.05 6.40
C ARG A 189 0.91 20.72 5.76
N SER A 190 1.99 20.72 4.98
CA SER A 190 2.58 19.49 4.42
C SER A 190 3.02 18.51 5.53
N ASP A 191 3.67 19.02 6.58
CA ASP A 191 4.13 18.19 7.70
C ASP A 191 2.99 17.67 8.57
N ALA A 192 1.92 18.46 8.75
CA ALA A 192 0.71 17.98 9.43
C ALA A 192 0.07 16.80 8.68
N LEU A 193 0.03 16.83 7.34
CA LEU A 193 -0.44 15.70 6.52
C LEU A 193 0.46 14.46 6.71
N LYS A 194 1.79 14.64 6.65
CA LYS A 194 2.75 13.54 6.87
C LYS A 194 2.61 12.95 8.26
N SER A 195 2.47 13.79 9.29
CA SER A 195 2.27 13.37 10.67
C SER A 195 0.96 12.61 10.85
N GLY A 196 -0.15 13.13 10.31
CA GLY A 196 -1.45 12.46 10.35
C GLY A 196 -1.42 11.06 9.70
N HIS A 197 -0.77 10.94 8.54
CA HIS A 197 -0.55 9.65 7.88
C HIS A 197 0.29 8.68 8.71
N ARG A 198 1.35 9.16 9.38
CA ARG A 198 2.15 8.32 10.26
C ARG A 198 1.38 7.86 11.47
N GLN A 199 0.58 8.74 12.05
CA GLN A 199 -0.29 8.40 13.18
C GLN A 199 -1.33 7.34 12.77
N SER A 200 -1.90 7.43 11.57
CA SER A 200 -2.86 6.42 11.09
C SER A 200 -2.20 5.05 10.87
N GLN A 201 -0.90 4.99 10.61
CA GLN A 201 -0.11 3.75 10.50
C GLN A 201 0.42 3.23 11.86
N GLY A 202 -0.10 3.72 12.99
CA GLY A 202 0.35 3.31 14.32
C GLY A 202 1.53 4.13 14.87
N GLY A 203 1.79 5.32 14.31
CA GLY A 203 2.78 6.27 14.83
C GLY A 203 4.21 6.01 14.38
N GLY A 204 4.43 5.26 13.29
CA GLY A 204 5.78 4.83 12.90
C GLY A 204 5.96 4.55 11.41
N VAL A 205 7.09 3.91 11.11
CA VAL A 205 7.39 3.34 9.78
C VAL A 205 6.93 1.88 9.75
N THR A 206 6.34 1.47 8.64
CA THR A 206 5.86 0.11 8.42
C THR A 206 7.02 -0.87 8.25
N LEU A 207 6.76 -2.17 8.45
CA LEU A 207 7.76 -3.22 8.22
C LEU A 207 8.30 -3.17 6.79
N LYS A 208 7.40 -2.90 5.83
CA LYS A 208 7.75 -2.76 4.42
C LYS A 208 8.75 -1.62 4.22
N GLU A 209 8.46 -0.43 4.74
CA GLU A 209 9.36 0.72 4.65
C GLU A 209 10.73 0.44 5.31
N ILE A 210 10.76 -0.21 6.49
CA ILE A 210 12.03 -0.60 7.12
C ILE A 210 12.82 -1.58 6.25
N LYS A 211 12.14 -2.56 5.64
CA LYS A 211 12.79 -3.52 4.74
C LYS A 211 13.32 -2.87 3.47
N ASP A 212 12.59 -1.89 2.94
CA ASP A 212 13.01 -1.11 1.77
C ASP A 212 14.22 -0.22 2.10
N ILE A 213 14.21 0.46 3.25
CA ILE A 213 15.36 1.22 3.77
C ILE A 213 16.56 0.29 4.02
N ALA A 214 16.34 -0.86 4.62
CA ALA A 214 17.37 -1.84 4.92
C ALA A 214 18.05 -2.37 3.66
N LYS A 215 17.28 -2.61 2.59
CA LYS A 215 17.78 -3.09 1.30
C LYS A 215 18.83 -2.14 0.72
N ASP A 216 18.56 -0.84 0.73
CA ASP A 216 19.48 0.16 0.20
C ASP A 216 20.67 0.42 1.15
N GLY A 217 20.51 0.10 2.44
CA GLY A 217 21.56 0.16 3.46
C GLY A 217 22.42 -1.11 3.58
N ASN A 218 22.25 -2.13 2.72
CA ASN A 218 22.81 -3.48 2.89
C ASN A 218 22.60 -4.09 4.30
N ILE A 219 21.48 -3.78 4.94
CA ILE A 219 21.04 -4.41 6.19
C ILE A 219 20.26 -5.66 5.81
N SER A 220 20.56 -6.81 6.45
CA SER A 220 19.84 -8.05 6.15
C SER A 220 18.36 -7.93 6.49
N GLN A 221 17.50 -8.62 5.72
CA GLN A 221 16.05 -8.64 5.94
C GLN A 221 15.66 -9.19 7.32
N ASP A 222 16.46 -10.12 7.87
CA ASP A 222 16.31 -10.62 9.24
C ASP A 222 16.60 -9.51 10.27
N THR A 223 17.63 -8.71 10.05
CA THR A 223 17.92 -7.54 10.90
C THR A 223 16.83 -6.48 10.81
N ALA A 224 16.30 -6.21 9.61
CA ALA A 224 15.18 -5.30 9.40
C ALA A 224 13.91 -5.75 10.14
N THR A 225 13.61 -7.05 10.04
CA THR A 225 12.45 -7.66 10.73
C THR A 225 12.63 -7.61 12.24
N LYS A 226 13.82 -7.96 12.75
CA LYS A 226 14.14 -7.83 14.18
C LYS A 226 14.02 -6.39 14.68
N LEU A 227 14.47 -5.42 13.87
CA LEU A 227 14.34 -4.01 14.20
C LEU A 227 12.86 -3.63 14.33
N PHE A 228 12.03 -3.95 13.33
CA PHE A 228 10.59 -3.69 13.34
C PHE A 228 9.88 -4.36 14.53
N THR A 229 10.17 -5.63 14.81
CA THR A 229 9.59 -6.35 15.96
C THR A 229 9.95 -5.66 17.28
N GLU A 230 11.21 -5.25 17.46
CA GLU A 230 11.60 -4.49 18.64
C GLU A 230 10.92 -3.13 18.69
N MET A 231 10.69 -2.48 17.53
CA MET A 231 9.96 -1.21 17.47
C MET A 231 8.51 -1.34 17.96
N HIS A 232 7.78 -2.35 17.48
CA HIS A 232 6.41 -2.62 17.93
C HIS A 232 6.33 -2.96 19.42
N LYS A 233 7.30 -3.73 19.96
CA LYS A 233 7.36 -4.01 21.40
C LYS A 233 7.47 -2.75 22.26
N ILE A 234 8.09 -1.69 21.73
CA ILE A 234 8.27 -0.41 22.44
C ILE A 234 6.99 0.43 22.37
N GLN A 235 6.29 0.43 21.24
CA GLN A 235 5.05 1.19 21.04
C GLN A 235 3.86 0.55 21.78
N GLU A 236 3.87 -0.76 21.99
CA GLU A 236 2.81 -1.50 22.70
C GLU A 236 3.34 -2.32 23.89
N PRO A 237 3.90 -1.67 24.93
CA PRO A 237 4.62 -2.36 26.00
C PRO A 237 3.75 -3.35 26.82
N ASP A 238 2.43 -3.20 26.77
CA ASP A 238 1.46 -4.01 27.50
C ASP A 238 0.81 -5.14 26.68
N LYS A 239 1.14 -5.29 25.38
CA LYS A 239 0.66 -6.41 24.56
C LYS A 239 1.71 -7.52 24.53
N PRO A 240 1.43 -8.74 25.05
CA PRO A 240 2.39 -9.84 25.01
C PRO A 240 2.58 -10.37 23.58
N HIS A 241 3.61 -9.86 22.90
CA HIS A 241 3.97 -10.20 21.52
C HIS A 241 4.70 -11.55 21.34
N ASP A 242 4.90 -12.32 22.41
CA ASP A 242 5.47 -13.68 22.38
C ASP A 242 4.41 -14.79 22.42
N ILE A 243 3.19 -14.53 21.95
CA ILE A 243 2.26 -15.62 21.59
C ILE A 243 2.56 -16.02 20.15
N LEU A 244 3.57 -16.87 20.00
CA LEU A 244 3.56 -18.03 19.13
C LEU A 244 2.45 -18.03 18.06
N TRP A 245 2.81 -17.76 16.80
CA TRP A 245 2.08 -18.29 15.65
C TRP A 245 1.97 -19.84 15.69
N GLU A 246 2.62 -20.51 16.65
CA GLU A 246 2.77 -21.97 16.73
C GLU A 246 1.51 -22.78 17.11
N MET A 247 0.31 -22.20 17.29
CA MET A 247 -0.87 -23.04 17.54
C MET A 247 -2.15 -22.57 16.86
N GLN A 248 -2.09 -22.04 15.64
CA GLN A 248 -3.27 -22.22 14.79
C GLN A 248 -3.45 -23.72 14.56
N PRO A 249 -4.63 -24.31 14.83
CA PRO A 249 -4.92 -25.67 14.40
C PRO A 249 -4.56 -25.78 12.92
N SER A 250 -3.81 -26.82 12.55
CA SER A 250 -3.49 -27.05 11.15
C SER A 250 -4.78 -27.09 10.33
N LEU A 251 -4.76 -26.47 9.16
CA LEU A 251 -5.82 -26.65 8.18
C LEU A 251 -5.94 -28.15 7.84
N PRO A 252 -7.14 -28.63 7.46
CA PRO A 252 -7.29 -29.98 6.94
C PRO A 252 -6.25 -30.29 5.85
N GLU A 253 -5.67 -31.49 5.87
CA GLU A 253 -4.73 -31.90 4.83
C GLU A 253 -5.47 -32.12 3.50
N GLU A 254 -6.69 -32.66 3.58
CA GLU A 254 -7.56 -32.92 2.44
C GLU A 254 -8.80 -32.00 2.51
N TRP A 255 -8.78 -30.90 1.75
CA TRP A 255 -9.87 -29.91 1.77
C TRP A 255 -11.20 -30.45 1.26
N ASP A 256 -11.18 -31.59 0.57
CA ASP A 256 -12.37 -32.31 0.13
C ASP A 256 -13.10 -33.06 1.26
N ASP A 257 -12.48 -33.20 2.45
CA ASP A 257 -13.04 -33.88 3.62
C ASP A 257 -13.85 -32.92 4.52
N HIS A 258 -15.16 -33.13 4.53
CA HIS A 258 -16.10 -32.34 5.31
C HIS A 258 -15.95 -32.53 6.82
N GLU A 259 -15.61 -33.75 7.26
CA GLU A 259 -15.46 -34.06 8.68
C GLU A 259 -14.21 -33.40 9.27
N GLU A 260 -13.13 -33.30 8.48
CA GLU A 260 -11.92 -32.58 8.91
C GLU A 260 -12.17 -31.08 9.07
N TRP A 261 -12.89 -30.45 8.15
CA TRP A 261 -13.30 -29.05 8.31
C TRP A 261 -14.16 -28.82 9.55
N GLU A 262 -15.14 -29.71 9.83
CA GLU A 262 -15.93 -29.60 11.05
C GLU A 262 -15.06 -29.75 12.31
N LYS A 263 -14.13 -30.71 12.34
CA LYS A 263 -13.19 -30.87 13.47
C LYS A 263 -12.30 -29.65 13.64
N HIS A 264 -11.82 -29.07 12.55
CA HIS A 264 -11.00 -27.86 12.54
C HIS A 264 -11.75 -26.68 13.19
N TYR A 265 -12.99 -26.40 12.77
CA TYR A 265 -13.78 -25.31 13.36
C TYR A 265 -14.22 -25.59 14.80
N ILE A 266 -14.51 -26.84 15.18
CA ILE A 266 -14.76 -27.20 16.58
C ILE A 266 -13.53 -26.86 17.43
N SER A 267 -12.33 -27.24 16.97
CA SER A 267 -11.07 -26.93 17.65
C SER A 267 -10.89 -25.42 17.83
N LEU A 268 -11.07 -24.64 16.75
CA LEU A 268 -10.99 -23.18 16.80
C LEU A 268 -12.01 -22.58 17.77
N SER A 269 -13.28 -23.00 17.71
CA SER A 269 -14.36 -22.46 18.58
C SER A 269 -14.14 -22.74 20.07
N SER A 270 -13.44 -23.83 20.40
CA SER A 270 -13.15 -24.22 21.78
C SER A 270 -11.90 -23.55 22.35
N SER A 271 -11.10 -22.93 21.49
CA SER A 271 -9.84 -22.31 21.85
C SER A 271 -10.01 -20.83 22.17
N ALA A 272 -9.12 -20.26 22.99
CA ALA A 272 -9.04 -18.81 23.23
C ALA A 272 -8.58 -18.03 21.99
N PHE A 273 -8.59 -18.66 20.81
CA PHE A 273 -8.16 -18.08 19.54
C PHE A 273 -9.10 -16.96 19.09
N LEU A 274 -10.41 -17.20 19.10
CA LEU A 274 -11.39 -16.21 18.66
C LEU A 274 -11.30 -14.89 19.44
N ASP A 275 -11.02 -14.96 20.75
CA ASP A 275 -10.89 -13.77 21.60
C ASP A 275 -9.59 -12.98 21.35
N LYS A 276 -8.55 -13.63 20.80
CA LYS A 276 -7.21 -13.04 20.60
C LYS A 276 -6.95 -12.56 19.18
N HIS A 277 -7.72 -13.07 18.22
CA HIS A 277 -7.48 -12.91 16.79
C HIS A 277 -8.66 -12.25 16.08
N GLU A 278 -9.38 -11.34 16.76
CA GLU A 278 -10.52 -10.63 16.17
C GLU A 278 -10.14 -9.92 14.85
N ASP A 279 -8.93 -9.37 14.77
CA ASP A 279 -8.41 -8.71 13.58
C ASP A 279 -8.19 -9.68 12.40
N ASP A 280 -7.76 -10.93 12.67
CA ASP A 280 -7.56 -11.94 11.62
C ASP A 280 -8.90 -12.38 10.98
N LEU A 281 -10.02 -12.16 11.68
CA LEU A 281 -11.37 -12.48 11.19
C LEU A 281 -11.89 -11.45 10.16
N LEU A 282 -11.18 -10.33 10.00
CA LEU A 282 -11.43 -9.31 8.97
C LEU A 282 -10.68 -9.57 7.65
N ALA A 283 -9.78 -10.57 7.63
CA ALA A 283 -9.06 -10.95 6.42
C ALA A 283 -10.04 -11.21 5.26
N PRO A 284 -9.71 -10.76 4.04
CA PRO A 284 -8.39 -10.34 3.56
C PRO A 284 -8.09 -8.85 3.77
N PHE A 285 -9.00 -8.09 4.34
CA PHE A 285 -8.83 -6.66 4.51
C PHE A 285 -7.92 -6.38 5.70
N SER A 286 -6.93 -5.51 5.47
CA SER A 286 -5.99 -5.12 6.52
C SER A 286 -6.64 -4.13 7.49
N GLU A 287 -7.61 -3.35 6.98
CA GLU A 287 -8.26 -2.27 7.70
C GLU A 287 -9.76 -2.17 7.36
N VAL A 288 -10.56 -1.65 8.29
CA VAL A 288 -12.00 -1.44 8.12
C VAL A 288 -12.32 -0.44 7.00
N TRP A 289 -11.39 0.47 6.69
CA TRP A 289 -11.54 1.42 5.58
C TRP A 289 -11.63 0.75 4.21
N GLU A 290 -10.79 -0.25 3.93
CA GLU A 290 -10.80 -0.97 2.64
C GLU A 290 -12.14 -1.68 2.42
N ILE A 291 -12.70 -2.25 3.49
CA ILE A 291 -14.04 -2.84 3.49
C ILE A 291 -15.08 -1.78 3.13
N TYR A 292 -14.99 -0.59 3.73
CA TYR A 292 -15.91 0.52 3.50
C TYR A 292 -15.89 1.04 2.06
N GLU A 293 -14.72 1.27 1.46
CA GLU A 293 -14.61 1.70 0.05
C GLU A 293 -15.23 0.69 -0.91
N GLN A 294 -14.98 -0.60 -0.67
CA GLN A 294 -15.54 -1.66 -1.48
C GLN A 294 -17.08 -1.71 -1.37
N MET A 295 -17.61 -1.46 -0.17
CA MET A 295 -19.05 -1.37 0.07
C MET A 295 -19.68 -0.17 -0.62
N LEU A 296 -19.04 1.01 -0.58
CA LEU A 296 -19.52 2.19 -1.31
C LEU A 296 -19.64 1.88 -2.81
N THR A 297 -18.60 1.29 -3.38
CA THR A 297 -18.57 0.91 -4.80
C THR A 297 -19.76 0.02 -5.17
N PHE A 298 -20.09 -0.97 -4.33
CA PHE A 298 -21.24 -1.85 -4.58
C PHE A 298 -22.59 -1.17 -4.37
N MET A 299 -22.69 -0.26 -3.41
CA MET A 299 -23.91 0.52 -3.21
C MET A 299 -24.20 1.41 -4.41
N GLU A 300 -23.18 2.08 -4.94
CA GLU A 300 -23.26 2.92 -6.13
C GLU A 300 -23.61 2.12 -7.40
N SER A 301 -23.05 0.92 -7.55
CA SER A 301 -23.33 0.01 -8.67
C SER A 301 -24.65 -0.77 -8.51
N ASN A 302 -25.38 -0.55 -7.42
CA ASN A 302 -26.62 -1.25 -7.04
C ASN A 302 -26.44 -2.79 -6.99
N GLU A 303 -25.27 -3.24 -6.54
CA GLU A 303 -24.92 -4.63 -6.31
C GLU A 303 -25.32 -5.03 -4.90
N LYS A 304 -26.49 -5.66 -4.76
CA LYS A 304 -27.13 -5.85 -3.45
C LYS A 304 -27.11 -7.28 -2.96
N SER A 305 -26.89 -8.25 -3.82
CA SER A 305 -26.91 -9.67 -3.46
C SER A 305 -25.52 -10.28 -3.46
N LEU A 306 -24.99 -10.60 -2.27
CA LEU A 306 -23.63 -11.09 -2.07
C LEU A 306 -23.65 -12.54 -1.58
N TRP A 307 -22.67 -13.35 -2.01
CA TRP A 307 -22.46 -14.71 -1.50
C TRP A 307 -21.04 -14.90 -0.99
N PHE A 308 -20.91 -15.44 0.23
CA PHE A 308 -19.67 -15.84 0.86
C PHE A 308 -19.64 -17.38 1.01
N PRO A 309 -19.19 -18.11 -0.02
CA PRO A 309 -18.97 -19.56 0.04
C PRO A 309 -17.71 -19.90 0.84
N GLY A 310 -17.82 -20.87 1.75
CA GLY A 310 -16.75 -21.25 2.68
C GLY A 310 -16.49 -20.13 3.70
N CYS A 311 -17.56 -19.55 4.26
CA CYS A 311 -17.44 -18.34 5.06
C CYS A 311 -16.67 -18.53 6.38
N GLY A 312 -16.53 -19.76 6.88
CA GLY A 312 -15.82 -20.07 8.11
C GLY A 312 -16.21 -19.15 9.27
N PHE A 313 -15.21 -18.58 9.93
CA PHE A 313 -15.36 -17.60 11.01
C PHE A 313 -15.15 -16.14 10.56
N SER A 314 -15.20 -15.84 9.25
CA SER A 314 -15.05 -14.47 8.76
C SER A 314 -16.18 -13.56 9.28
N TYR A 315 -15.84 -12.31 9.61
CA TYR A 315 -16.82 -11.30 10.02
C TYR A 315 -17.53 -10.61 8.85
N LEU A 316 -16.92 -10.67 7.66
CA LEU A 316 -17.36 -9.95 6.48
C LEU A 316 -18.83 -10.25 6.11
N PRO A 317 -19.31 -11.51 6.08
CA PRO A 317 -20.67 -11.78 5.64
C PRO A 317 -21.72 -11.04 6.50
N LYS A 318 -21.52 -11.05 7.83
CA LYS A 318 -22.41 -10.39 8.77
C LYS A 318 -22.29 -8.87 8.68
N LEU A 319 -21.07 -8.36 8.55
CA LEU A 319 -20.79 -6.93 8.46
C LEU A 319 -21.45 -6.30 7.23
N PHE A 320 -21.27 -6.90 6.04
CA PHE A 320 -21.96 -6.45 4.83
C PHE A 320 -23.49 -6.50 5.00
N ALA A 321 -24.04 -7.56 5.62
CA ALA A 321 -25.48 -7.62 5.85
C ALA A 321 -25.98 -6.50 6.78
N GLU A 322 -25.21 -6.15 7.82
CA GLU A 322 -25.54 -5.05 8.73
C GLU A 322 -25.51 -3.67 8.05
N CYS A 323 -24.83 -3.56 6.93
CA CYS A 323 -24.67 -2.33 6.15
C CYS A 323 -25.51 -2.29 4.86
N GLY A 324 -26.54 -3.12 4.77
CA GLY A 324 -27.62 -2.96 3.78
C GLY A 324 -27.63 -3.96 2.63
N PHE A 325 -26.67 -4.88 2.61
CA PHE A 325 -26.61 -5.91 1.59
C PHE A 325 -27.51 -7.11 1.93
N ARG A 326 -27.98 -7.80 0.90
CA ARG A 326 -28.54 -9.15 1.01
C ARG A 326 -27.37 -10.13 0.91
N VAL A 327 -27.01 -10.76 2.01
CA VAL A 327 -25.85 -11.64 2.10
C VAL A 327 -26.27 -13.07 2.37
N HIS A 328 -25.67 -13.98 1.62
CA HIS A 328 -25.71 -15.41 1.87
C HIS A 328 -24.34 -15.87 2.36
N ALA A 329 -24.29 -16.47 3.54
CA ALA A 329 -23.08 -17.09 4.11
C ALA A 329 -23.25 -18.62 4.12
N THR A 330 -22.40 -19.34 3.40
CA THR A 330 -22.52 -20.81 3.35
C THR A 330 -21.21 -21.48 3.69
N ASP A 331 -21.28 -22.56 4.45
CA ASP A 331 -20.13 -23.36 4.84
C ASP A 331 -20.56 -24.82 4.97
N ILE A 332 -19.63 -25.75 4.76
CA ILE A 332 -19.90 -27.16 4.99
C ILE A 332 -19.95 -27.49 6.49
N SER A 333 -19.24 -26.72 7.31
CA SER A 333 -19.18 -26.89 8.75
C SER A 333 -20.42 -26.31 9.42
N LYS A 334 -21.05 -27.14 10.26
CA LYS A 334 -22.17 -26.71 11.12
C LYS A 334 -21.68 -25.73 12.17
N THR A 335 -20.47 -25.95 12.70
CA THR A 335 -19.83 -25.08 13.67
C THR A 335 -19.56 -23.69 13.08
N ALA A 336 -19.04 -23.60 11.85
CA ALA A 336 -18.89 -22.32 11.13
C ALA A 336 -20.21 -21.58 10.97
N ILE A 337 -21.28 -22.26 10.55
CA ILE A 337 -22.59 -21.63 10.39
C ILE A 337 -23.20 -21.20 11.74
N GLN A 338 -23.04 -22.00 12.79
CA GLN A 338 -23.48 -21.61 14.13
C GLN A 338 -22.73 -20.38 14.65
N PHE A 339 -21.46 -20.24 14.32
CA PHE A 339 -20.71 -19.02 14.61
C PHE A 339 -21.32 -17.81 13.88
N GLN A 340 -21.55 -17.89 12.56
CA GLN A 340 -22.17 -16.82 11.77
C GLN A 340 -23.54 -16.39 12.31
N GLN A 341 -24.31 -17.34 12.84
CA GLN A 341 -25.60 -17.08 13.49
C GLN A 341 -25.49 -16.19 14.73
N ASN A 342 -24.51 -16.50 15.58
CA ASN A 342 -24.32 -15.88 16.88
C ASN A 342 -23.38 -14.66 16.83
N LEU A 343 -22.75 -14.44 15.69
CA LEU A 343 -21.77 -13.37 15.50
C LEU A 343 -22.40 -11.99 15.70
N ASN A 344 -21.76 -11.19 16.56
CA ASN A 344 -22.10 -9.80 16.83
C ASN A 344 -21.02 -8.87 16.28
N VAL A 345 -21.36 -8.11 15.23
CA VAL A 345 -20.46 -7.14 14.57
C VAL A 345 -20.80 -5.69 14.92
N ALA A 346 -21.50 -5.43 16.03
CA ALA A 346 -21.97 -4.08 16.38
C ALA A 346 -20.83 -3.06 16.52
N HIS A 347 -19.69 -3.46 17.06
CA HIS A 347 -18.53 -2.59 17.19
C HIS A 347 -17.98 -2.16 15.82
N LEU A 348 -17.76 -3.12 14.92
CA LEU A 348 -17.26 -2.87 13.57
C LEU A 348 -18.25 -2.07 12.72
N LYS A 349 -19.55 -2.36 12.84
CA LYS A 349 -20.60 -1.57 12.22
C LYS A 349 -20.51 -0.10 12.63
N LYS A 350 -20.28 0.17 13.92
CA LYS A 350 -20.15 1.54 14.42
C LYS A 350 -18.95 2.27 13.80
N GLN A 351 -17.84 1.55 13.58
CA GLN A 351 -16.67 2.12 12.88
C GLN A 351 -17.04 2.48 11.43
N ILE A 352 -17.68 1.56 10.70
CA ILE A 352 -18.18 1.83 9.33
C ILE A 352 -19.17 3.00 9.30
N GLU A 353 -20.10 3.09 10.25
CA GLU A 353 -21.05 4.21 10.33
C GLU A 353 -20.35 5.54 10.59
N THR A 354 -19.25 5.51 11.34
CA THR A 354 -18.41 6.70 11.59
C THR A 354 -17.73 7.14 10.31
N LEU A 355 -17.05 6.22 9.62
CA LEU A 355 -16.43 6.47 8.33
C LEU A 355 -17.45 6.97 7.31
N HIS A 356 -18.64 6.36 7.28
CA HIS A 356 -19.71 6.78 6.38
C HIS A 356 -20.15 8.21 6.63
N LYS A 357 -20.38 8.58 7.89
CA LYS A 357 -20.74 9.94 8.27
C LYS A 357 -19.66 10.97 7.95
N GLU A 358 -18.40 10.59 8.04
CA GLU A 358 -17.26 11.46 7.73
C GLU A 358 -17.10 11.69 6.22
N ASN A 359 -17.51 10.72 5.39
CA ASN A 359 -17.32 10.74 3.94
C ASN A 359 -18.58 11.11 3.15
N THR A 360 -19.73 11.32 3.81
CA THR A 360 -21.00 11.65 3.16
C THR A 360 -21.59 12.95 3.68
N SER A 361 -22.46 13.57 2.87
CA SER A 361 -23.15 14.79 3.30
C SER A 361 -24.12 14.49 4.45
N ALA A 362 -24.36 15.47 5.33
CA ALA A 362 -25.24 15.31 6.50
C ALA A 362 -26.70 14.95 6.17
N GLU A 363 -27.10 14.98 4.90
CA GLU A 363 -28.44 14.65 4.41
C GLU A 363 -28.59 13.17 4.02
N GLU A 364 -27.50 12.38 3.95
CA GLU A 364 -27.60 10.97 3.59
C GLU A 364 -28.19 10.11 4.70
N ALA A 365 -29.07 9.19 4.30
CA ALA A 365 -29.76 8.32 5.23
C ALA A 365 -28.77 7.31 5.84
N PRO A 366 -28.90 6.97 7.13
CA PRO A 366 -28.03 5.98 7.76
C PRO A 366 -28.11 4.64 7.04
N LEU A 367 -27.01 3.89 7.06
CA LEU A 367 -26.92 2.54 6.50
C LEU A 367 -28.04 1.67 7.08
N LYS A 368 -28.95 1.25 6.20
CA LYS A 368 -30.07 0.39 6.61
C LYS A 368 -29.56 -1.03 6.77
N ARG A 369 -30.08 -1.76 7.75
CA ARG A 369 -29.80 -3.19 7.89
C ARG A 369 -30.36 -3.96 6.70
N GLY A 370 -29.52 -4.80 6.10
CA GLY A 370 -29.86 -5.68 4.99
C GLY A 370 -30.45 -7.02 5.45
N LEU A 371 -30.35 -8.03 4.58
CA LEU A 371 -30.83 -9.39 4.84
C LEU A 371 -29.64 -10.32 5.01
N PHE A 372 -29.61 -11.08 6.10
CA PHE A 372 -28.56 -12.06 6.37
C PHE A 372 -29.13 -13.48 6.36
N GLU A 373 -28.74 -14.27 5.37
CA GLU A 373 -29.08 -15.68 5.25
C GLU A 373 -27.83 -16.54 5.42
N TYR A 374 -27.95 -17.67 6.11
CA TYR A 374 -26.86 -18.62 6.30
C TYR A 374 -27.35 -20.04 6.08
N ALA A 375 -26.48 -20.92 5.57
CA ALA A 375 -26.83 -22.33 5.35
C ALA A 375 -25.62 -23.26 5.43
N VAL A 376 -25.84 -24.45 5.98
CA VAL A 376 -24.87 -25.56 5.88
C VAL A 376 -24.95 -26.10 4.45
N HIS A 377 -23.90 -25.89 3.66
CA HIS A 377 -23.91 -26.16 2.23
C HIS A 377 -22.50 -26.41 1.68
N ASP A 378 -22.40 -27.46 0.86
CA ASP A 378 -21.22 -27.76 0.06
C ASP A 378 -21.19 -26.88 -1.19
N PHE A 379 -20.35 -25.86 -1.22
CA PHE A 379 -20.25 -24.95 -2.35
C PHE A 379 -19.62 -25.55 -3.62
N ARG A 380 -19.31 -26.86 -3.63
CA ARG A 380 -19.06 -27.65 -4.84
C ARG A 380 -20.35 -28.12 -5.51
N THR A 381 -21.50 -27.92 -4.88
CA THR A 381 -22.84 -28.25 -5.39
C THR A 381 -23.62 -27.00 -5.80
N PRO A 382 -24.56 -27.07 -6.77
CA PRO A 382 -25.27 -25.89 -7.27
C PRO A 382 -26.02 -25.12 -6.19
N TYR A 383 -25.91 -23.78 -6.21
CA TYR A 383 -26.56 -22.87 -5.26
C TYR A 383 -27.04 -21.61 -5.97
N GLN A 384 -28.35 -21.34 -5.94
CA GLN A 384 -29.01 -20.12 -6.45
C GLN A 384 -28.46 -19.61 -7.81
N GLU A 385 -28.85 -20.25 -8.91
CA GLU A 385 -28.36 -19.90 -10.25
C GLU A 385 -28.69 -18.46 -10.65
N SER A 386 -27.70 -17.73 -11.19
CA SER A 386 -27.81 -16.34 -11.66
C SER A 386 -28.48 -15.39 -10.66
N TYR A 387 -28.21 -15.60 -9.38
CA TYR A 387 -28.85 -14.85 -8.30
C TYR A 387 -27.96 -13.74 -7.73
N PHE A 388 -26.64 -13.96 -7.66
CA PHE A 388 -25.73 -13.06 -6.96
C PHE A 388 -25.18 -11.96 -7.86
N ASP A 389 -25.05 -10.77 -7.28
CA ASP A 389 -24.34 -9.64 -7.86
C ASP A 389 -22.85 -9.69 -7.58
N VAL A 390 -22.43 -10.23 -6.42
CA VAL A 390 -21.02 -10.42 -6.08
C VAL A 390 -20.81 -11.74 -5.35
N ILE A 391 -19.68 -12.41 -5.61
CA ILE A 391 -19.23 -13.57 -4.84
C ILE A 391 -17.88 -13.26 -4.19
N PHE A 392 -17.76 -13.55 -2.90
CA PHE A 392 -16.54 -13.43 -2.10
C PHE A 392 -16.05 -14.81 -1.68
N ASN A 393 -15.11 -15.38 -2.44
CA ASN A 393 -14.41 -16.61 -2.05
C ASN A 393 -13.13 -16.21 -1.32
N VAL A 394 -13.16 -16.23 0.01
CA VAL A 394 -12.03 -15.80 0.86
C VAL A 394 -11.29 -17.03 1.36
N TYR A 395 -10.13 -17.32 0.77
CA TYR A 395 -9.26 -18.46 1.10
C TYR A 395 -9.95 -19.84 1.04
N ALA A 396 -11.11 -19.95 0.40
CA ALA A 396 -11.94 -21.15 0.46
C ALA A 396 -11.71 -22.12 -0.70
N ILE A 397 -11.12 -21.69 -1.83
CA ILE A 397 -10.95 -22.53 -3.03
C ILE A 397 -9.58 -23.19 -3.17
N GLU A 398 -8.54 -22.63 -2.58
CA GLU A 398 -7.17 -22.83 -3.04
C GLU A 398 -6.49 -24.15 -2.63
N GLY A 399 -6.97 -24.78 -1.56
CA GLY A 399 -6.46 -26.08 -1.11
C GLY A 399 -7.21 -27.28 -1.69
N PHE A 400 -8.25 -27.06 -2.50
CA PHE A 400 -8.95 -28.18 -3.15
C PHE A 400 -8.08 -28.89 -4.19
N SER A 401 -8.39 -30.16 -4.43
CA SER A 401 -7.91 -30.86 -5.62
C SER A 401 -8.37 -30.14 -6.90
N ARG A 402 -7.64 -30.31 -8.02
CA ARG A 402 -7.99 -29.67 -9.29
C ARG A 402 -9.43 -29.96 -9.73
N SER A 403 -9.88 -31.21 -9.59
CA SER A 403 -11.24 -31.60 -10.00
C SER A 403 -12.31 -30.94 -9.14
N SER A 404 -12.02 -30.70 -7.86
CA SER A 404 -12.91 -29.96 -6.96
C SER A 404 -12.86 -28.45 -7.21
N MET A 405 -11.69 -27.85 -7.45
CA MET A 405 -11.58 -26.45 -7.90
C MET A 405 -12.42 -26.19 -9.16
N GLU A 406 -12.37 -27.09 -10.15
CA GLU A 406 -13.18 -26.98 -11.37
C GLU A 406 -14.69 -27.04 -11.08
N LYS A 407 -15.13 -27.83 -10.09
CA LYS A 407 -16.54 -27.87 -9.66
C LYS A 407 -16.94 -26.56 -8.97
N VAL A 408 -16.13 -26.08 -8.03
CA VAL A 408 -16.35 -24.81 -7.32
C VAL A 408 -16.46 -23.66 -8.34
N ALA A 409 -15.49 -23.56 -9.25
CA ALA A 409 -15.47 -22.52 -10.28
C ALA A 409 -16.72 -22.55 -11.17
N LYS A 410 -17.22 -23.74 -11.55
CA LYS A 410 -18.48 -23.89 -12.30
C LYS A 410 -19.70 -23.45 -11.50
N VAL A 411 -19.78 -23.83 -10.22
CA VAL A 411 -20.88 -23.44 -9.34
C VAL A 411 -20.91 -21.91 -9.17
N HIS A 412 -19.78 -21.29 -8.87
CA HIS A 412 -19.68 -19.84 -8.68
C HIS A 412 -20.01 -19.10 -9.96
N CYS A 413 -19.50 -19.57 -11.10
CA CYS A 413 -19.84 -19.01 -12.41
C CYS A 413 -21.34 -19.13 -12.69
N ALA A 414 -21.99 -20.25 -12.37
CA ALA A 414 -23.42 -20.43 -12.56
C ALA A 414 -24.26 -19.51 -11.64
N ALA A 415 -23.86 -19.38 -10.38
CA ALA A 415 -24.56 -18.59 -9.37
C ALA A 415 -24.49 -17.07 -9.60
N LEU A 416 -23.41 -16.59 -10.22
CA LEU A 416 -23.21 -15.17 -10.49
C LEU A 416 -24.08 -14.68 -11.66
N ARG A 417 -24.65 -13.48 -11.56
CA ARG A 417 -25.38 -12.86 -12.68
C ARG A 417 -24.46 -12.46 -13.84
N PRO A 418 -24.96 -12.38 -15.08
CA PRO A 418 -24.20 -11.79 -16.18
C PRO A 418 -23.74 -10.35 -15.86
N GLY A 419 -22.51 -10.00 -16.22
CA GLY A 419 -21.96 -8.65 -16.02
C GLY A 419 -21.48 -8.34 -14.59
N ARG A 420 -21.26 -9.36 -13.78
CA ARG A 420 -20.95 -9.24 -12.35
C ARG A 420 -19.61 -9.88 -11.98
N TYR A 421 -19.18 -9.67 -10.73
CA TYR A 421 -17.84 -10.00 -10.27
C TYR A 421 -17.82 -11.11 -9.20
N ALA A 422 -16.84 -12.00 -9.31
CA ALA A 422 -16.45 -12.93 -8.26
C ALA A 422 -15.00 -12.65 -7.86
N TYR A 423 -14.79 -12.36 -6.58
CA TYR A 423 -13.48 -12.11 -5.99
C TYR A 423 -13.00 -13.39 -5.30
N PHE A 424 -11.79 -13.83 -5.66
CA PHE A 424 -11.12 -15.00 -5.12
C PHE A 424 -9.86 -14.52 -4.40
N PHE A 425 -9.95 -14.39 -3.09
CA PHE A 425 -8.81 -14.05 -2.26
C PHE A 425 -8.06 -15.32 -1.93
N THR A 426 -6.79 -15.35 -2.27
CA THR A 426 -5.91 -16.50 -2.06
C THR A 426 -4.86 -16.16 -1.03
N MET A 427 -4.35 -17.13 -0.27
CA MET A 427 -3.10 -16.94 0.45
C MET A 427 -1.96 -16.75 -0.56
N ASN A 428 -0.74 -16.49 -0.08
CA ASN A 428 0.46 -16.39 -0.94
C ASN A 428 0.71 -17.72 -1.69
N LEU A 429 0.02 -17.92 -2.82
CA LEU A 429 0.06 -19.14 -3.60
C LEU A 429 1.34 -19.18 -4.42
N LEU A 430 1.99 -20.34 -4.40
CA LEU A 430 3.02 -20.65 -5.37
C LEU A 430 2.44 -20.51 -6.79
N LYS A 431 3.23 -19.94 -7.70
CA LYS A 431 2.84 -19.68 -9.11
C LYS A 431 2.06 -20.84 -9.74
N GLU A 432 2.55 -22.07 -9.62
CA GLU A 432 1.88 -23.24 -10.21
C GLU A 432 0.45 -23.47 -9.67
N LYS A 433 0.22 -23.22 -8.37
CA LYS A 433 -1.11 -23.33 -7.77
C LYS A 433 -2.03 -22.21 -8.26
N ARG A 434 -1.50 -20.98 -8.35
CA ARG A 434 -2.24 -19.83 -8.88
C ARG A 434 -2.63 -20.04 -10.35
N ASP A 435 -1.69 -20.46 -11.19
CA ASP A 435 -1.94 -20.76 -12.61
C ASP A 435 -3.03 -21.84 -12.78
N LYS A 436 -3.03 -22.87 -11.91
CA LYS A 436 -4.08 -23.91 -11.90
C LYS A 436 -5.44 -23.33 -11.53
N LEU A 437 -5.52 -22.50 -10.50
CA LEU A 437 -6.76 -21.84 -10.07
C LEU A 437 -7.32 -20.94 -11.19
N GLU A 438 -6.51 -20.03 -11.71
CA GLU A 438 -6.90 -19.10 -12.78
C GLU A 438 -7.36 -19.88 -14.04
N ALA A 439 -6.68 -20.97 -14.40
CA ALA A 439 -7.12 -21.84 -15.50
C ALA A 439 -8.48 -22.51 -15.22
N CYS A 440 -8.74 -22.97 -14.00
CA CYS A 440 -10.05 -23.54 -13.63
C CYS A 440 -11.18 -22.51 -13.73
N LEU A 441 -10.92 -21.26 -13.29
CA LEU A 441 -11.87 -20.16 -13.37
C LEU A 441 -12.18 -19.81 -14.84
N ALA A 442 -11.16 -19.62 -15.67
CA ALA A 442 -11.33 -19.33 -17.09
C ALA A 442 -12.11 -20.45 -17.82
N GLN A 443 -11.77 -21.72 -17.57
CA GLN A 443 -12.46 -22.87 -18.17
C GLN A 443 -13.92 -23.02 -17.72
N SER A 444 -14.26 -22.45 -16.56
CA SER A 444 -15.62 -22.47 -16.02
C SER A 444 -16.51 -21.37 -16.61
N GLY A 445 -15.97 -20.52 -17.49
CA GLY A 445 -16.72 -19.49 -18.20
C GLY A 445 -16.55 -18.07 -17.65
N PHE A 446 -15.69 -17.88 -16.64
CA PHE A 446 -15.30 -16.55 -16.21
C PHE A 446 -14.46 -15.84 -17.27
N PHE A 447 -14.69 -14.54 -17.41
CA PHE A 447 -13.74 -13.63 -18.02
C PHE A 447 -12.74 -13.20 -16.94
N MET A 448 -11.45 -13.28 -17.24
CA MET A 448 -10.38 -12.89 -16.33
C MET A 448 -9.55 -11.81 -17.01
N PRO A 449 -9.77 -10.52 -16.68
CA PRO A 449 -9.01 -9.43 -17.24
C PRO A 449 -7.51 -9.66 -17.05
N GLY A 450 -6.74 -9.48 -18.11
CA GLY A 450 -5.30 -9.65 -18.08
C GLY A 450 -4.80 -11.09 -17.99
N PHE A 451 -5.64 -12.13 -17.93
CA PHE A 451 -5.17 -13.52 -17.76
C PHE A 451 -4.20 -13.97 -18.86
N GLU A 452 -4.58 -13.81 -20.13
CA GLU A 452 -3.72 -14.17 -21.26
C GLU A 452 -2.47 -13.26 -21.33
N VAL A 453 -2.60 -12.00 -20.92
CA VAL A 453 -1.50 -11.03 -20.89
C VAL A 453 -0.47 -11.41 -19.81
N LYS A 454 -0.94 -11.76 -18.61
CA LYS A 454 -0.13 -12.23 -17.48
C LYS A 454 0.56 -13.55 -17.80
N LYS A 455 -0.15 -14.48 -18.43
CA LYS A 455 0.43 -15.74 -18.91
C LYS A 455 1.54 -15.48 -19.93
N SER A 456 1.27 -14.65 -20.95
CA SER A 456 2.27 -14.26 -21.94
C SER A 456 3.48 -13.57 -21.31
N PHE A 457 3.26 -12.70 -20.31
CA PHE A 457 4.32 -12.04 -19.56
C PHE A 457 5.18 -13.05 -18.80
N HIS A 458 4.57 -14.00 -18.10
CA HIS A 458 5.28 -15.09 -17.45
C HIS A 458 6.08 -15.97 -18.40
N ASP A 459 5.53 -16.28 -19.57
CA ASP A 459 6.22 -17.03 -20.63
C ASP A 459 7.43 -16.22 -21.13
N SER A 460 7.25 -14.93 -21.39
CA SER A 460 8.35 -14.02 -21.77
C SER A 460 9.45 -13.93 -20.70
N LEU A 461 9.09 -13.90 -19.41
CA LEU A 461 10.05 -13.96 -18.32
C LEU A 461 10.85 -15.26 -18.34
N GLN A 462 10.19 -16.41 -18.53
CA GLN A 462 10.88 -17.70 -18.60
C GLN A 462 11.81 -17.80 -19.81
N GLU A 463 11.38 -17.31 -20.97
CA GLU A 463 12.19 -17.26 -22.19
C GLU A 463 13.44 -16.38 -22.07
N THR A 464 13.48 -15.44 -21.11
CA THR A 464 14.70 -14.65 -20.89
C THR A 464 15.87 -15.48 -20.38
N GLY A 465 15.60 -16.59 -19.69
CA GLY A 465 16.60 -17.35 -18.95
C GLY A 465 17.17 -16.61 -17.72
N ILE A 466 16.60 -15.45 -17.35
CA ILE A 466 17.00 -14.69 -16.16
C ILE A 466 16.56 -15.48 -14.91
N THR A 467 17.50 -15.70 -14.00
CA THR A 467 17.26 -16.39 -12.74
C THR A 467 17.11 -15.40 -11.58
N ASN A 468 16.50 -15.82 -10.47
CA ASN A 468 16.32 -15.00 -9.26
C ASN A 468 15.48 -13.72 -9.47
N ILE A 469 14.42 -13.83 -10.30
CA ILE A 469 13.41 -12.80 -10.41
C ILE A 469 12.50 -12.89 -9.18
N ILE A 470 12.35 -11.78 -8.46
CA ILE A 470 11.34 -11.60 -7.41
C ILE A 470 10.41 -10.46 -7.81
N PHE A 471 9.18 -10.46 -7.31
CA PHE A 471 8.23 -9.38 -7.55
C PHE A 471 8.14 -8.50 -6.30
N MET A 472 8.30 -7.18 -6.48
CA MET A 472 8.17 -6.19 -5.42
C MET A 472 7.14 -5.14 -5.83
N GLY A 473 5.99 -5.10 -5.13
CA GLY A 473 4.89 -4.20 -5.47
C GLY A 473 4.41 -4.38 -6.91
N GLY A 474 4.30 -5.64 -7.36
CA GLY A 474 3.96 -6.00 -8.73
C GLY A 474 5.07 -5.79 -9.77
N HIS A 475 6.23 -5.23 -9.41
CA HIS A 475 7.34 -4.95 -10.34
C HIS A 475 8.42 -6.05 -10.25
N PRO A 476 8.80 -6.71 -11.36
CA PRO A 476 9.83 -7.75 -11.33
C PRO A 476 11.22 -7.13 -11.16
N ILE A 477 12.02 -7.70 -10.27
CA ILE A 477 13.42 -7.31 -10.03
C ILE A 477 14.33 -8.53 -9.95
N ILE A 478 15.62 -8.35 -10.27
CA ILE A 478 16.63 -9.41 -10.18
C ILE A 478 17.39 -9.27 -8.87
N GLU A 479 17.35 -10.29 -8.01
CA GLU A 479 18.18 -10.32 -6.80
C GLU A 479 19.67 -10.42 -7.14
N ARG A 480 20.53 -9.70 -6.41
CA ARG A 480 21.99 -9.72 -6.59
C ARG A 480 22.64 -10.96 -5.94
N VAL A 481 22.21 -12.14 -6.36
CA VAL A 481 22.71 -13.44 -5.91
C VAL A 481 23.28 -14.25 -7.08
N GLY A 482 24.08 -15.28 -6.79
CA GLY A 482 24.65 -16.15 -7.82
C GLY A 482 25.51 -15.38 -8.82
N GLU A 483 25.20 -15.53 -10.12
CA GLU A 483 25.96 -14.85 -11.19
C GLU A 483 25.85 -13.31 -11.15
N TYR A 484 24.78 -12.77 -10.57
CA TYR A 484 24.55 -11.33 -10.46
C TYR A 484 25.31 -10.67 -9.30
N GLN A 485 25.86 -11.46 -8.37
CA GLN A 485 26.57 -10.93 -7.20
C GLN A 485 27.86 -10.18 -7.58
N HIS A 486 28.52 -10.60 -8.67
CA HIS A 486 29.81 -10.03 -9.11
C HIS A 486 29.81 -9.54 -10.56
N ASN A 487 28.71 -9.68 -11.28
CA ASN A 487 28.58 -9.28 -12.68
C ASN A 487 27.57 -8.14 -12.83
N GLU A 488 27.97 -6.93 -12.40
CA GLU A 488 27.09 -5.75 -12.46
C GLU A 488 26.61 -5.45 -13.87
N LYS A 489 27.48 -5.62 -14.87
CA LYS A 489 27.13 -5.38 -16.28
C LYS A 489 25.96 -6.26 -16.70
N LYS A 490 26.05 -7.57 -16.47
CA LYS A 490 24.97 -8.51 -16.79
C LYS A 490 23.70 -8.18 -16.00
N TRP A 491 23.82 -7.79 -14.73
CA TRP A 491 22.67 -7.38 -13.92
C TRP A 491 21.94 -6.18 -14.52
N TYR A 492 22.65 -5.13 -14.95
CA TYR A 492 22.02 -3.97 -15.58
C TYR A 492 21.39 -4.32 -16.94
N GLU A 493 22.08 -5.12 -17.77
CA GLU A 493 21.54 -5.57 -19.07
C GLU A 493 20.26 -6.40 -18.90
N ASP A 494 20.24 -7.33 -17.94
CA ASP A 494 19.07 -8.16 -17.67
C ASP A 494 17.95 -7.36 -16.98
N MET A 495 18.27 -6.40 -16.11
CA MET A 495 17.28 -5.48 -15.52
C MET A 495 16.62 -4.59 -16.58
N GLU A 496 17.38 -4.08 -17.55
CA GLU A 496 16.83 -3.31 -18.68
C GLU A 496 15.90 -4.18 -19.54
N ARG A 497 16.30 -5.43 -19.82
CA ARG A 497 15.45 -6.39 -20.52
C ARG A 497 14.16 -6.67 -19.73
N LEU A 498 14.27 -6.84 -18.41
CA LEU A 498 13.15 -7.10 -17.52
C LEU A 498 12.16 -5.92 -17.47
N ASP A 499 12.67 -4.69 -17.35
CA ASP A 499 11.84 -3.47 -17.37
C ASP A 499 11.10 -3.35 -18.70
N ASN A 500 11.76 -3.57 -19.84
CA ASN A 500 11.10 -3.54 -21.16
C ASN A 500 9.93 -4.53 -21.26
N ILE A 501 10.13 -5.79 -20.82
CA ILE A 501 9.07 -6.81 -20.79
C ILE A 501 7.92 -6.36 -19.86
N PHE A 502 8.25 -5.77 -18.71
CA PHE A 502 7.26 -5.30 -17.76
C PHE A 502 6.46 -4.07 -18.25
N GLN A 503 7.10 -3.14 -18.96
CA GLN A 503 6.41 -2.01 -19.59
C GLN A 503 5.41 -2.50 -20.66
N GLU A 504 5.81 -3.49 -21.47
CA GLU A 504 4.91 -4.11 -22.44
C GLU A 504 3.73 -4.80 -21.75
N TYR A 505 3.99 -5.56 -20.68
CA TYR A 505 2.95 -6.15 -19.85
C TYR A 505 1.98 -5.09 -19.32
N ARG A 506 2.46 -3.99 -18.73
CA ARG A 506 1.59 -2.92 -18.20
C ARG A 506 0.71 -2.30 -19.27
N ALA A 507 1.27 -2.00 -20.44
CA ALA A 507 0.50 -1.44 -21.56
C ALA A 507 -0.62 -2.39 -22.04
N LYS A 508 -0.31 -3.69 -22.16
CA LYS A 508 -1.30 -4.70 -22.56
C LYS A 508 -2.35 -4.95 -21.47
N SER A 509 -1.95 -4.98 -20.20
CA SER A 509 -2.85 -5.20 -19.07
C SER A 509 -3.87 -4.08 -18.97
N GLN A 510 -3.43 -2.81 -19.06
CA GLN A 510 -4.36 -1.67 -19.06
C GLN A 510 -5.46 -1.81 -20.12
N THR A 511 -5.07 -2.16 -21.36
CA THR A 511 -6.03 -2.39 -22.45
C THR A 511 -7.00 -3.53 -22.11
N SER A 512 -6.50 -4.63 -21.53
CA SER A 512 -7.33 -5.77 -21.17
C SER A 512 -8.36 -5.48 -20.07
N TYR A 513 -8.08 -4.54 -19.16
CA TYR A 513 -9.03 -4.11 -18.12
C TYR A 513 -10.09 -3.15 -18.68
N GLU A 514 -9.77 -2.38 -19.70
CA GLU A 514 -10.72 -1.48 -20.37
C GLU A 514 -11.72 -2.25 -21.26
N GLU A 515 -11.35 -3.45 -21.73
CA GLU A 515 -12.13 -4.27 -22.67
C GLU A 515 -12.94 -5.40 -22.01
N ILE A 516 -13.51 -5.18 -20.82
CA ILE A 516 -14.41 -6.18 -20.21
C ILE A 516 -15.67 -6.31 -21.08
N PRO A 517 -15.94 -7.46 -21.74
CA PRO A 517 -17.09 -7.56 -22.62
C PRO A 517 -18.39 -7.50 -21.82
N PHE A 518 -19.35 -6.70 -22.30
CA PHE A 518 -20.63 -6.51 -21.64
C PHE A 518 -21.33 -7.85 -21.35
N GLY A 519 -21.83 -8.01 -20.12
CA GLY A 519 -22.57 -9.20 -19.69
C GLY A 519 -21.69 -10.42 -19.36
N ARG A 520 -20.36 -10.36 -19.50
CA ARG A 520 -19.48 -11.44 -19.03
C ARG A 520 -19.45 -11.49 -17.50
N LYS A 521 -19.32 -12.70 -16.97
CA LYS A 521 -19.09 -12.95 -15.54
C LYS A 521 -17.59 -12.83 -15.31
N VAL A 522 -17.17 -11.96 -14.41
CA VAL A 522 -15.76 -11.62 -14.21
C VAL A 522 -15.23 -12.31 -12.97
N ALA A 523 -14.06 -12.94 -13.05
CA ALA A 523 -13.34 -13.41 -11.88
C ALA A 523 -12.08 -12.55 -11.67
N VAL A 524 -11.89 -12.13 -10.43
CA VAL A 524 -10.71 -11.38 -9.95
C VAL A 524 -10.02 -12.24 -8.92
N VAL A 525 -8.77 -12.64 -9.18
CA VAL A 525 -7.94 -13.37 -8.20
C VAL A 525 -7.06 -12.36 -7.49
N VAL A 526 -7.37 -12.11 -6.22
CA VAL A 526 -6.72 -11.10 -5.39
C VAL A 526 -5.59 -11.76 -4.61
N ASP A 527 -4.39 -11.23 -4.78
CA ASP A 527 -3.20 -11.62 -4.02
C ASP A 527 -3.09 -10.69 -2.80
N PRO A 528 -2.75 -11.16 -1.59
CA PRO A 528 -2.57 -10.29 -0.44
C PRO A 528 -1.44 -9.28 -0.62
N THR A 529 -0.58 -9.47 -1.63
CA THR A 529 0.59 -8.63 -1.90
C THR A 529 0.46 -7.71 -3.12
N GLU A 530 -0.61 -7.85 -3.91
CA GLU A 530 -0.93 -7.04 -5.10
C GLU A 530 -2.10 -6.09 -4.82
#